data_AF-G3LPD0-F1
#
_entry.id   AF-G3LPD0-F1
#
_cell.length_a   1.000
_cell.length_b   1.000
_cell.length_c   1.000
_cell.angle_alpha   90.00
_cell.angle_beta   90.00
_cell.angle_gamma   90.00
#
_symmetry.space_group_name_H-M   'P 1'
#
loop_
_entity.id
_entity.type
_entity.pdbx_description
1 polymer ?
#
loop_
_entity_poly.entity_id
_entity_poly.type
_entity_poly.pdbx_seq_one_letter_code
_entity_poly.pdbx_strand_id
1 'polypeptide(L)'
;RPLWRQPIGVLELGILNAVGLHPMKTREGRGTSDTFCVGKYGQKWVRTRTMVDNLSPKYNEQYTWEVFDPATVLTVGVFDNGQLGEKGNRDVKIGKIRIRLSTLETGRIYTHSYPLLVLHPTGVKKMGELHMAVRFTCISFANMLYQYSKPLLPKMHYVRPFSVMQQDMLRHQAVNIVAARLGRAE
;
A
#
# COMPACT_ATOMS: atom_id res chain seq x y z
N ARG A 1 -27.92 19.00 1.78
CA ARG A 1 -27.09 17.85 1.36
C ARG A 1 -25.92 17.77 2.34
N PRO A 2 -25.57 16.61 2.91
CA PRO A 2 -24.40 16.51 3.77
C PRO A 2 -23.16 16.93 2.95
N LEU A 3 -22.35 17.82 3.52
CA LEU A 3 -21.12 18.33 2.89
C LEU A 3 -20.02 17.25 2.81
N TRP A 4 -20.19 16.15 3.54
CA TRP A 4 -19.22 15.08 3.71
C TRP A 4 -19.78 13.78 3.13
N ARG A 5 -18.98 13.07 2.32
CA ARG A 5 -19.34 11.73 1.85
C ARG A 5 -19.37 10.81 3.07
N GLN A 6 -20.45 10.04 3.25
CA GLN A 6 -20.47 9.03 4.30
C GLN A 6 -19.56 7.86 3.94
N PRO A 7 -18.88 7.26 4.93
CA PRO A 7 -18.07 6.07 4.71
C PRO A 7 -18.96 4.89 4.31
N ILE A 8 -18.46 4.04 3.43
CA ILE A 8 -19.10 2.77 3.05
C ILE A 8 -18.72 1.62 3.99
N GLY A 9 -17.64 1.79 4.75
CA GLY A 9 -17.10 0.75 5.62
C GLY A 9 -15.88 1.22 6.42
N VAL A 10 -15.31 0.29 7.16
CA VAL A 10 -14.09 0.45 7.94
C VAL A 10 -13.09 -0.60 7.48
N LEU A 11 -11.85 -0.18 7.26
CA LEU A 11 -10.71 -1.05 6.98
C LEU A 11 -9.85 -1.13 8.23
N GLU A 12 -9.58 -2.34 8.69
CA GLU A 12 -8.71 -2.62 9.81
C GLU A 12 -7.47 -3.35 9.31
N LEU A 13 -6.32 -2.89 9.78
CA LEU A 13 -5.00 -3.43 9.45
C LEU A 13 -4.27 -3.74 10.74
N GLY A 14 -3.94 -5.01 10.96
CA GLY A 14 -2.97 -5.45 11.96
C GLY A 14 -1.64 -5.75 11.31
N ILE A 15 -0.58 -5.03 11.68
CA ILE A 15 0.79 -5.35 11.30
C ILE A 15 1.39 -6.14 12.46
N LEU A 16 1.55 -7.45 12.28
CA LEU A 16 1.93 -8.38 13.36
C LEU A 16 3.45 -8.43 13.49
N ASN A 17 4.11 -9.08 12.55
CA ASN A 17 5.55 -9.30 12.57
C ASN A 17 6.08 -9.47 11.15
N ALA A 18 7.40 -9.34 10.99
CA ALA A 18 8.09 -9.81 9.81
C ALA A 18 9.08 -10.92 10.19
N VAL A 19 9.34 -11.82 9.25
CA VAL A 19 10.23 -12.98 9.45
C VAL A 19 11.17 -13.09 8.26
N GLY A 20 12.41 -13.51 8.53
CA GLY A 20 13.41 -13.78 7.50
C GLY A 20 13.77 -12.54 6.70
N LEU A 21 13.82 -11.37 7.34
CA LEU A 21 14.24 -10.15 6.66
C LEU A 21 15.70 -10.25 6.24
N HIS A 22 16.00 -9.80 5.01
CA HIS A 22 17.38 -9.70 4.56
C HIS A 22 18.11 -8.61 5.35
N PRO A 23 19.33 -8.87 5.84
CA PRO A 23 20.14 -7.85 6.50
C PRO A 23 20.42 -6.69 5.57
N MET A 24 20.10 -5.47 6.00
CA MET A 24 20.30 -4.25 5.22
C MET A 24 21.57 -3.50 5.63
N LYS A 25 22.08 -3.77 6.83
CA LYS A 25 23.29 -3.17 7.41
C LYS A 25 24.14 -4.25 8.05
N THR A 26 25.40 -3.89 8.31
CA THR A 26 26.31 -4.69 9.14
C THR A 26 26.73 -3.83 10.32
N ARG A 27 26.43 -4.26 11.55
CA ARG A 27 26.92 -3.66 12.78
C ARG A 27 27.74 -4.70 13.54
N GLU A 28 28.97 -4.34 13.92
CA GLU A 28 29.86 -5.24 14.68
C GLU A 28 30.07 -6.62 14.02
N GLY A 29 30.14 -6.65 12.68
CA GLY A 29 30.30 -7.90 11.92
C GLY A 29 29.04 -8.76 11.79
N ARG A 30 27.92 -8.36 12.43
CA ARG A 30 26.62 -9.02 12.31
C ARG A 30 25.73 -8.26 11.32
N GLY A 31 25.02 -8.99 10.46
CA GLY A 31 23.99 -8.42 9.61
C GLY A 31 22.75 -8.05 10.42
N THR A 32 22.32 -6.79 10.38
CA THR A 32 21.20 -6.25 11.17
C THR A 32 20.33 -5.33 10.31
N SER A 33 19.09 -5.10 10.75
CA SER A 33 18.15 -4.18 10.10
C SER A 33 17.30 -3.49 11.17
N ASP A 34 17.06 -2.20 10.99
CA ASP A 34 16.25 -1.35 11.87
C ASP A 34 14.95 -1.05 11.17
N THR A 35 13.89 -1.81 11.43
CA THR A 35 12.76 -1.85 10.50
C THR A 35 11.52 -1.17 11.04
N PHE A 36 10.78 -0.52 10.15
CA PHE A 36 9.44 -0.01 10.42
C PHE A 36 8.53 -0.23 9.21
N CYS A 37 7.23 -0.28 9.46
CA CYS A 37 6.22 -0.42 8.42
C CYS A 37 5.48 0.90 8.22
N VAL A 38 5.07 1.15 6.97
CA VAL A 38 4.19 2.26 6.60
C VAL A 38 2.95 1.70 5.94
N GLY A 39 1.79 1.91 6.55
CA GLY A 39 0.48 1.60 5.98
C GLY A 39 -0.11 2.84 5.33
N LYS A 40 -0.43 2.79 4.04
CA LYS A 40 -1.04 3.89 3.28
C LYS A 40 -2.37 3.47 2.69
N TYR A 41 -3.40 4.24 2.98
CA TYR A 41 -4.74 4.10 2.44
C TYR A 41 -5.19 5.43 1.81
N GLY A 42 -5.21 5.48 0.47
CA GLY A 42 -5.45 6.73 -0.26
C GLY A 42 -4.38 7.79 0.05
N GLN A 43 -4.80 8.93 0.62
CA GLN A 43 -3.90 10.00 1.08
C GLN A 43 -3.50 9.87 2.55
N LYS A 44 -4.20 9.04 3.33
CA LYS A 44 -3.91 8.81 4.75
C LYS A 44 -2.80 7.77 4.88
N TRP A 45 -1.87 7.96 5.81
CA TRP A 45 -0.80 7.01 6.08
C TRP A 45 -0.49 6.96 7.58
N VAL A 46 0.06 5.83 8.01
CA VAL A 46 0.51 5.56 9.38
C VAL A 46 1.88 4.91 9.31
N ARG A 47 2.68 5.08 10.37
CA ARG A 47 4.02 4.52 10.50
C ARG A 47 4.13 3.83 11.85
N THR A 48 4.61 2.59 11.85
CA THR A 48 4.88 1.84 13.08
C THR A 48 6.14 2.35 13.78
N ARG A 49 6.32 1.96 15.04
CA ARG A 49 7.62 2.13 15.70
C ARG A 49 8.73 1.38 14.95
N THR A 50 9.94 1.89 15.07
CA THR A 50 11.13 1.23 14.53
C THR A 50 11.60 0.14 15.50
N MET A 51 11.80 -1.07 14.99
CA MET A 51 12.41 -2.18 15.71
C MET A 51 13.88 -2.24 15.33
N VAL A 52 14.76 -1.95 16.29
CA VAL A 52 16.20 -1.84 16.11
C VAL A 52 16.86 -3.21 16.20
N ASP A 53 17.88 -3.44 15.37
CA ASP A 53 18.74 -4.64 15.44
C ASP A 53 17.96 -5.97 15.43
N ASN A 54 16.95 -6.08 14.55
CA ASN A 54 16.06 -7.24 14.55
C ASN A 54 15.63 -7.66 13.13
N LEU A 55 16.02 -8.88 12.73
CA LEU A 55 15.66 -9.50 11.46
C LEU A 55 14.30 -10.25 11.49
N SER A 56 13.68 -10.35 12.67
CA SER A 56 12.33 -10.89 12.88
C SER A 56 11.52 -9.96 13.80
N PRO A 57 11.28 -8.71 13.38
CA PRO A 57 10.64 -7.69 14.20
C PRO A 57 9.17 -8.05 14.46
N LYS A 58 8.72 -7.82 15.70
CA LYS A 58 7.31 -7.95 16.10
C LYS A 58 6.74 -6.55 16.32
N TYR A 59 5.91 -6.07 15.41
CA TYR A 59 5.30 -4.73 15.50
C TYR A 59 4.08 -4.76 16.42
N ASN A 60 3.16 -5.70 16.18
CA ASN A 60 1.89 -5.84 16.91
C ASN A 60 1.09 -4.53 16.99
N GLU A 61 0.99 -3.82 15.87
CA GLU A 61 0.28 -2.55 15.77
C GLU A 61 -0.97 -2.68 14.92
N GLN A 62 -2.08 -2.06 15.35
CA GLN A 62 -3.35 -2.07 14.64
C GLN A 62 -3.79 -0.65 14.26
N TYR A 63 -4.30 -0.51 13.05
CA TYR A 63 -4.77 0.75 12.48
C TYR A 63 -6.11 0.58 11.79
N THR A 64 -6.89 1.66 11.78
CA THR A 64 -8.23 1.67 11.21
C THR A 64 -8.43 2.89 10.31
N TRP A 65 -9.07 2.70 9.15
CA TRP A 65 -9.47 3.78 8.26
C TRP A 65 -10.93 3.67 7.86
N GLU A 66 -11.58 4.82 7.75
CA GLU A 66 -12.86 4.95 7.06
C GLU A 66 -12.68 4.75 5.55
N VAL A 67 -13.50 3.88 4.97
CA VAL A 67 -13.49 3.54 3.55
C VAL A 67 -14.56 4.36 2.85
N PHE A 68 -14.20 5.07 1.78
CA PHE A 68 -15.13 5.85 0.96
C PHE A 68 -15.28 5.29 -0.47
N ASP A 69 -14.32 4.49 -0.91
CA ASP A 69 -14.24 3.94 -2.26
C ASP A 69 -13.65 2.51 -2.19
N PRO A 70 -14.40 1.47 -2.63
CA PRO A 70 -13.93 0.08 -2.56
C PRO A 70 -12.80 -0.21 -3.56
N ALA A 71 -12.59 0.64 -4.57
CA ALA A 71 -11.50 0.51 -5.52
C ALA A 71 -10.15 0.99 -4.98
N THR A 72 -10.13 1.61 -3.78
CA THR A 72 -8.91 2.06 -3.12
C THR A 72 -7.98 0.87 -2.83
N VAL A 73 -6.68 1.12 -2.93
CA VAL A 73 -5.64 0.11 -2.66
C VAL A 73 -4.94 0.46 -1.35
N LEU A 74 -4.99 -0.47 -0.40
CA LEU A 74 -4.13 -0.45 0.77
C LEU A 74 -2.70 -0.82 0.34
N THR A 75 -1.74 0.03 0.69
CA THR A 75 -0.32 -0.23 0.45
C THR A 75 0.40 -0.34 1.78
N VAL A 76 1.09 -1.45 2.01
CA VAL A 76 1.94 -1.63 3.19
C VAL A 76 3.38 -1.78 2.72
N GLY A 77 4.26 -0.90 3.17
CA GLY A 77 5.69 -0.93 2.85
C GLY A 77 6.51 -1.18 4.10
N VAL A 78 7.56 -1.99 3.97
CA VAL A 78 8.55 -2.23 5.04
C VAL A 78 9.83 -1.50 4.66
N PHE A 79 10.37 -0.74 5.59
CA PHE A 79 11.53 0.11 5.40
C PHE A 79 12.57 -0.16 6.48
N ASP A 80 13.84 -0.08 6.10
CA ASP A 80 14.97 0.03 7.00
C ASP A 80 15.25 1.51 7.28
N ASN A 81 15.36 1.85 8.57
CA ASN A 81 15.58 3.20 9.05
C ASN A 81 17.07 3.55 8.92
N GLY A 82 17.43 4.29 7.88
CA GLY A 82 18.82 4.65 7.58
C GLY A 82 19.43 5.63 8.57
N GLN A 83 18.60 6.28 9.39
CA GLN A 83 19.02 7.35 10.30
C GLN A 83 19.65 6.83 11.61
N LEU A 84 19.41 5.58 11.99
CA LEU A 84 19.99 4.98 13.21
C LEU A 84 21.42 4.43 13.03
N GLY A 85 21.97 4.45 11.81
CA GLY A 85 23.34 3.99 11.53
C GLY A 85 24.37 5.13 11.48
N GLU A 86 25.66 4.76 11.50
CA GLU A 86 26.81 5.69 11.52
C GLU A 86 26.85 6.70 10.36
N LYS A 87 26.11 6.47 9.26
CA LYS A 87 26.15 7.29 8.05
C LYS A 87 24.89 8.10 7.76
N GLY A 88 23.94 8.23 8.69
CA GLY A 88 22.78 9.13 8.55
C GLY A 88 22.10 9.04 7.19
N ASN A 89 21.85 7.82 6.73
CA ASN A 89 21.50 7.56 5.34
C ASN A 89 19.98 7.60 5.13
N ARG A 90 19.52 7.69 3.88
CA ARG A 90 18.07 7.67 3.58
C ARG A 90 17.47 6.29 3.92
N ASP A 91 16.19 6.30 4.28
CA ASP A 91 15.44 5.06 4.52
C ASP A 91 15.40 4.19 3.27
N VAL A 92 15.72 2.90 3.43
CA VAL A 92 15.76 1.93 2.33
C VAL A 92 14.51 1.06 2.36
N LYS A 93 13.82 0.97 1.24
CA LYS A 93 12.61 0.15 1.11
C LYS A 93 13.00 -1.33 0.99
N ILE A 94 12.59 -2.16 1.95
CA ILE A 94 12.80 -3.62 1.95
C ILE A 94 11.75 -4.32 1.09
N GLY A 95 10.51 -3.82 1.08
CA GLY A 95 9.44 -4.44 0.30
C GLY A 95 8.14 -3.67 0.34
N LYS A 96 7.22 -4.04 -0.54
CA LYS A 96 5.92 -3.36 -0.70
C LYS A 96 4.83 -4.37 -1.06
N ILE A 97 3.73 -4.31 -0.33
CA ILE A 97 2.53 -5.11 -0.53
C ILE A 97 1.38 -4.16 -0.91
N ARG A 98 0.55 -4.57 -1.87
CA ARG A 98 -0.61 -3.80 -2.34
C ARG A 98 -1.83 -4.70 -2.34
N ILE A 99 -2.85 -4.34 -1.55
CA ILE A 99 -4.09 -5.09 -1.42
C ILE A 99 -5.23 -4.17 -1.88
N ARG A 100 -6.00 -4.60 -2.87
CA ARG A 100 -7.17 -3.86 -3.34
C ARG A 100 -8.35 -4.24 -2.44
N LEU A 101 -9.08 -3.26 -1.92
CA LEU A 101 -10.20 -3.57 -1.01
C LEU A 101 -11.30 -4.39 -1.68
N SER A 102 -11.52 -4.19 -2.99
CA SER A 102 -12.51 -4.95 -3.76
C SER A 102 -12.23 -6.45 -3.87
N THR A 103 -11.02 -6.93 -3.52
CA THR A 103 -10.72 -8.37 -3.51
C THR A 103 -10.96 -8.99 -2.13
N LEU A 104 -11.28 -8.18 -1.12
CA LEU A 104 -11.55 -8.65 0.23
C LEU A 104 -13.05 -8.89 0.40
N GLU A 105 -13.39 -10.08 0.90
CA GLU A 105 -14.74 -10.35 1.38
C GLU A 105 -15.04 -9.51 2.62
N THR A 106 -16.28 -9.00 2.68
CA THR A 106 -16.71 -8.17 3.79
C THR A 106 -16.88 -8.99 5.07
N GLY A 107 -16.37 -8.47 6.19
CA GLY A 107 -16.45 -9.11 7.51
C GLY A 107 -15.42 -10.21 7.75
N ARG A 108 -14.73 -10.68 6.70
CA ARG A 108 -13.70 -11.72 6.80
C ARG A 108 -12.35 -11.13 7.22
N ILE A 109 -11.69 -11.80 8.16
CA ILE A 109 -10.32 -11.48 8.58
C ILE A 109 -9.35 -12.30 7.73
N TYR A 110 -8.47 -11.62 7.01
CA TYR A 110 -7.41 -12.22 6.22
C TYR A 110 -6.08 -12.08 6.97
N THR A 111 -5.67 -13.15 7.65
CA THR A 111 -4.39 -13.22 8.35
C THR A 111 -3.43 -14.09 7.54
N HIS A 112 -2.51 -13.46 6.81
CA HIS A 112 -1.59 -14.16 5.93
C HIS A 112 -0.18 -13.56 5.99
N SER A 113 0.79 -14.41 5.63
CA SER A 113 2.19 -14.05 5.44
C SER A 113 2.41 -13.67 3.98
N TYR A 114 2.76 -12.41 3.73
CA TYR A 114 2.99 -11.91 2.39
C TYR A 114 4.49 -11.77 2.13
N PRO A 115 5.03 -12.34 1.04
CA PRO A 115 6.43 -12.20 0.71
C PRO A 115 6.76 -10.75 0.32
N LEU A 116 7.83 -10.22 0.89
CA LEU A 116 8.41 -8.93 0.53
C LEU A 116 9.29 -9.13 -0.70
N LEU A 117 8.76 -8.78 -1.86
CA LEU A 117 9.47 -8.92 -3.13
C LEU A 117 10.04 -7.57 -3.56
N VAL A 118 11.30 -7.58 -4.00
CA VAL A 118 11.97 -6.43 -4.62
C VAL A 118 12.50 -6.84 -5.98
N LEU A 119 12.29 -5.96 -6.96
CA LEU A 119 12.85 -6.12 -8.28
C LEU A 119 14.29 -5.58 -8.27
N HIS A 120 15.22 -6.41 -8.72
CA HIS A 120 16.62 -6.06 -8.94
C HIS A 120 16.92 -6.25 -10.44
N PRO A 121 17.94 -5.58 -11.03
CA PRO A 121 18.32 -5.80 -12.44
C PRO A 121 18.60 -7.27 -12.80
N THR A 122 18.95 -8.09 -11.81
CA THR A 122 19.21 -9.53 -11.97
C THR A 122 17.99 -10.42 -11.74
N GLY A 123 16.83 -9.85 -11.41
CA GLY A 123 15.58 -10.58 -11.16
C GLY A 123 14.85 -10.18 -9.87
N VAL A 124 13.78 -10.91 -9.56
CA VAL A 124 12.98 -10.69 -8.35
C VAL A 124 13.65 -11.39 -7.15
N LYS A 125 14.00 -10.62 -6.12
CA LYS A 125 14.57 -11.14 -4.87
C LYS A 125 13.53 -11.08 -3.75
N LYS A 126 13.38 -12.19 -3.02
CA LYS A 126 12.60 -12.24 -1.79
C LYS A 126 13.43 -11.68 -0.64
N MET A 127 12.93 -10.62 -0.01
CA MET A 127 13.60 -9.87 1.06
C MET A 127 13.07 -10.21 2.46
N GLY A 128 12.07 -11.09 2.55
CA GLY A 128 11.47 -11.58 3.79
C GLY A 128 9.97 -11.82 3.64
N GLU A 129 9.27 -12.02 4.75
CA GLU A 129 7.82 -12.17 4.80
C GLU A 129 7.22 -11.27 5.86
N LEU A 130 6.14 -10.57 5.52
CA LEU A 130 5.37 -9.75 6.45
C LEU A 130 4.05 -10.45 6.79
N HIS A 131 3.86 -10.75 8.07
CA HIS A 131 2.61 -11.26 8.60
C HIS A 131 1.70 -10.09 8.95
N MET A 132 0.52 -10.08 8.36
CA MET A 132 -0.46 -9.03 8.58
C MET A 132 -1.87 -9.59 8.55
N ALA A 133 -2.75 -8.95 9.32
CA ALA A 133 -4.18 -9.18 9.32
C ALA A 133 -4.89 -8.00 8.66
N VAL A 134 -5.81 -8.27 7.74
CA VAL A 134 -6.64 -7.24 7.12
C VAL A 134 -8.10 -7.65 7.21
N ARG A 135 -8.96 -6.75 7.68
CA ARG A 135 -10.42 -6.93 7.67
C ARG A 135 -11.07 -5.70 7.05
N PHE A 136 -11.97 -5.93 6.11
CA PHE A 136 -12.84 -4.88 5.58
C PHE A 136 -14.27 -5.15 6.04
N THR A 137 -14.89 -4.18 6.70
CA THR A 137 -16.26 -4.27 7.21
C THR A 137 -17.11 -3.19 6.55
N CYS A 138 -18.15 -3.57 5.81
CA CYS A 138 -19.06 -2.62 5.21
C CYS A 138 -20.15 -2.23 6.20
N ILE A 139 -20.53 -0.95 6.22
CA ILE A 139 -21.65 -0.44 7.03
C ILE A 139 -22.97 -0.67 6.30
N SER A 140 -22.96 -0.58 4.96
CA SER A 140 -24.13 -0.81 4.12
C SER A 140 -23.74 -1.45 2.79
N PHE A 141 -24.23 -2.67 2.57
CA PHE A 141 -24.00 -3.42 1.33
C PHE A 141 -24.64 -2.71 0.12
N ALA A 142 -25.84 -2.15 0.29
CA ALA A 142 -26.51 -1.38 -0.76
C ALA A 142 -25.69 -0.15 -1.20
N ASN A 143 -25.10 0.57 -0.24
CA ASN A 143 -24.24 1.71 -0.55
C ASN A 143 -22.95 1.26 -1.26
N MET A 144 -22.35 0.13 -0.85
CA MET A 144 -21.19 -0.44 -1.52
C MET A 144 -21.50 -0.80 -2.99
N LEU A 145 -22.58 -1.55 -3.24
CA LEU A 145 -23.06 -1.89 -4.58
C LEU A 145 -23.31 -0.64 -5.44
N TYR A 146 -23.93 0.38 -4.85
CA TYR A 146 -24.17 1.64 -5.54
C TYR A 146 -22.85 2.33 -5.97
N GLN A 147 -21.77 2.23 -5.19
CA GLN A 147 -20.46 2.76 -5.62
C GLN A 147 -19.88 2.00 -6.81
N TYR A 148 -20.08 0.69 -6.90
CA TYR A 148 -19.65 -0.09 -8.08
C TYR A 148 -20.41 0.31 -9.34
N SER A 149 -21.67 0.74 -9.23
CA SER A 149 -22.44 1.23 -10.37
C SER A 149 -22.08 2.65 -10.81
N LYS A 150 -21.28 3.40 -10.04
CA LYS A 150 -20.89 4.76 -10.43
C LYS A 150 -19.81 4.71 -11.50
N PRO A 151 -19.93 5.53 -12.56
CA PRO A 151 -18.86 5.65 -13.53
C PRO A 151 -17.60 6.20 -12.85
N LEU A 152 -16.45 5.59 -13.19
CA LEU A 152 -15.14 5.99 -12.68
C LEU A 152 -14.74 7.41 -13.12
N LEU A 153 -15.31 7.88 -14.24
CA LEU A 153 -15.00 9.19 -14.81
C LEU A 153 -16.04 10.23 -14.35
N PRO A 154 -15.61 11.46 -13.99
CA PRO A 154 -16.52 12.54 -13.63
C PRO A 154 -17.56 12.81 -14.72
N LYS A 155 -18.77 13.21 -14.30
CA LYS A 155 -19.88 13.46 -15.23
C LYS A 155 -19.63 14.56 -16.26
N MET A 156 -18.58 15.35 -16.09
CA MET A 156 -18.25 16.50 -16.94
C MET A 156 -18.04 16.10 -18.42
N HIS A 157 -17.53 14.88 -18.68
CA HIS A 157 -17.25 14.41 -20.04
C HIS A 157 -18.46 13.81 -20.77
N TYR A 158 -19.60 13.64 -20.11
CA TYR A 158 -20.85 13.20 -20.76
C TYR A 158 -21.66 14.37 -21.33
N VAL A 159 -21.45 15.59 -20.82
CA VAL A 159 -22.14 16.80 -21.28
C VAL A 159 -21.36 17.49 -22.40
N ARG A 160 -20.03 17.44 -22.34
CA ARG A 160 -19.13 17.90 -23.41
C ARG A 160 -18.14 16.78 -23.74
N PRO A 161 -18.45 15.91 -24.72
CA PRO A 161 -17.49 14.89 -25.15
C PRO A 161 -16.23 15.56 -25.69
N PHE A 162 -15.08 14.95 -25.45
CA PHE A 162 -13.83 15.38 -26.08
C PHE A 162 -13.89 15.15 -27.58
N SER A 163 -13.23 16.02 -28.35
CA SER A 163 -13.01 15.72 -29.77
C SER A 163 -12.09 14.51 -29.90
N VAL A 164 -12.19 13.78 -31.02
CA VAL A 164 -11.35 12.61 -31.31
C VAL A 164 -9.86 12.96 -31.15
N MET A 165 -9.46 14.15 -31.61
CA MET A 165 -8.10 14.68 -31.50
C MET A 165 -7.65 14.88 -30.04
N GLN A 166 -8.51 15.45 -29.19
CA GLN A 166 -8.21 15.64 -27.76
C GLN A 166 -8.10 14.29 -27.05
N GLN A 167 -8.94 13.34 -27.42
CA GLN A 167 -8.94 12.01 -26.83
C GLN A 167 -7.65 11.24 -27.16
N ASP A 168 -7.14 11.34 -28.39
CA ASP A 168 -5.87 10.72 -28.79
C ASP A 168 -4.66 11.39 -28.14
N MET A 169 -4.65 12.73 -28.03
CA MET A 169 -3.61 13.43 -27.26
C MET A 169 -3.58 12.99 -25.79
N LEU A 170 -4.75 12.89 -25.15
CA LEU A 170 -4.86 12.43 -23.76
C LEU A 170 -4.44 10.96 -23.60
N ARG A 171 -4.74 10.10 -24.58
CA ARG A 171 -4.26 8.71 -24.60
C ARG A 171 -2.73 8.66 -24.63
N HIS A 172 -2.09 9.42 -25.52
CA HIS A 172 -0.63 9.49 -25.56
C HIS A 172 -0.03 9.96 -24.23
N GLN A 173 -0.60 11.00 -23.63
CA GLN A 173 -0.17 11.48 -22.30
C GLN A 173 -0.36 10.41 -21.22
N ALA A 174 -1.49 9.71 -21.21
CA ALA A 174 -1.76 8.64 -20.26
C ALA A 174 -0.75 7.49 -20.41
N VAL A 175 -0.43 7.08 -21.65
CA VAL A 175 0.60 6.06 -21.93
C VAL A 175 1.96 6.51 -21.42
N ASN A 176 2.38 7.76 -21.68
CA ASN A 176 3.65 8.29 -21.19
C ASN A 176 3.73 8.32 -19.66
N ILE A 177 2.63 8.67 -18.98
CA ILE A 177 2.57 8.63 -17.51
C ILE A 177 2.68 7.20 -16.99
N VAL A 178 2.03 6.23 -17.66
CA VAL A 178 2.13 4.80 -17.29
C VAL A 178 3.55 4.29 -17.51
N ALA A 179 4.17 4.58 -18.66
CA ALA A 179 5.55 4.23 -18.96
C ALA A 179 6.52 4.83 -17.93
N ALA A 180 6.40 6.12 -17.62
CA ALA A 180 7.21 6.79 -16.61
C ALA A 180 6.98 6.24 -15.18
N ARG A 181 5.78 5.72 -14.88
CA ARG A 181 5.51 5.04 -13.60
C ARG A 181 6.10 3.63 -13.57
N LEU A 182 6.11 2.94 -14.70
CA LEU A 182 6.70 1.61 -14.84
C LEU A 182 8.22 1.67 -14.67
N GLY A 183 8.88 2.63 -15.32
CA GLY A 183 10.33 2.85 -15.16
C GLY A 183 10.75 3.37 -13.77
N ARG A 184 9.82 3.75 -12.89
CA ARG A 184 10.08 4.03 -11.46
C ARG A 184 9.79 2.83 -10.55
N ALA A 185 9.18 1.78 -11.10
CA ALA A 185 8.92 0.53 -10.41
C ALA A 185 10.04 -0.50 -10.64
N GLU A 186 10.77 -0.38 -11.76
CA GLU A 186 12.16 -0.83 -11.95
C GLU A 186 13.14 -0.05 -11.07
#